data_AF-A0A3M7RB20-F1
#
_entry.id   AF-A0A3M7RB20-F1
#
_cell.length_a   1.000
_cell.length_b   1.000
_cell.length_c   1.000
_cell.angle_alpha   90.00
_cell.angle_beta   90.00
_cell.angle_gamma   90.00
#
_symmetry.space_group_name_H-M   'P 1'
#
loop_
_entity.id
_entity.type
_entity.pdbx_description
1 polymer ?
#
loop_
_entity_poly.entity_id
_entity_poly.type
_entity_poly.pdbx_seq_one_letter_code
_entity_poly.pdbx_strand_id
1 'polypeptide(L)'
;DKKFRRVDLLFKQILTIDGNGYECSKQKIMIDAYVNLFGSRSSSKSIHKVEIGKKECENMVSSTCEGSKMSCENDDCIFDGTPKELFKWLRPVTSYGFVCTVKRVTLKSKSNLIFDACDIKQLECKLKSSFVYWTKEIVNFCPYRLYMTIGLNLPFNNVFSNTNGDQIFKINQTFNECGMKLYGSTEGLFLTYNRTNLPKIKADFVTIHDLFLADSDGIELKTYTALDR
;
A
#
# COMPACT_ATOMS: atom_id res chain seq x y z
N ASP A 1 31.79 32.54 16.40
CA ASP A 1 31.63 31.47 15.40
C ASP A 1 30.53 30.48 15.78
N LYS A 2 29.29 30.72 15.30
CA LYS A 2 28.21 29.74 15.43
C LYS A 2 28.46 28.61 14.41
N LYS A 3 28.92 27.44 14.88
CA LYS A 3 29.11 26.25 14.04
C LYS A 3 27.76 25.62 13.75
N PHE A 4 27.17 25.95 12.60
CA PHE A 4 25.96 25.31 12.12
C PHE A 4 26.25 23.90 11.62
N ARG A 5 25.30 22.99 11.85
CA ARG A 5 25.27 21.70 11.15
C ARG A 5 23.96 21.56 10.41
N ARG A 6 24.03 20.97 9.22
CA ARG A 6 22.83 20.54 8.50
C ARG A 6 22.22 19.37 9.25
N VAL A 7 20.93 19.47 9.52
CA VAL A 7 20.12 18.48 10.24
C VAL A 7 18.95 18.13 9.36
N ASP A 8 18.75 16.84 9.13
CA ASP A 8 17.58 16.34 8.44
C ASP A 8 16.44 16.21 9.46
N LEU A 9 15.32 16.88 9.17
CA LEU A 9 14.06 16.70 9.86
C LEU A 9 13.31 15.53 9.19
N LEU A 10 12.93 14.56 10.01
CA LEU A 10 12.34 13.31 9.59
C LEU A 10 10.93 13.16 10.15
N PHE A 11 10.06 12.55 9.33
CA PHE A 11 8.72 12.14 9.74
C PHE A 11 8.67 10.63 9.89
N LYS A 12 8.08 10.14 10.99
CA LYS A 12 7.86 8.70 11.18
C LYS A 12 6.52 8.29 10.58
N GLN A 13 6.55 7.47 9.55
CA GLN A 13 5.37 6.82 9.01
C GLN A 13 4.80 5.85 10.06
N ILE A 14 3.50 5.95 10.29
CA ILE A 14 2.76 5.08 11.22
C ILE A 14 2.61 3.67 10.61
N LEU A 15 2.55 3.60 9.28
CA LEU A 15 2.38 2.36 8.54
C LEU A 15 3.73 1.68 8.26
N THR A 16 3.89 0.47 8.80
CA THR A 16 5.01 -0.43 8.48
C THR A 16 4.94 -0.91 7.03
N ILE A 17 3.73 -0.96 6.47
CA ILE A 17 3.43 -1.40 5.11
C ILE A 17 2.60 -0.32 4.43
N ASP A 18 3.09 0.20 3.31
CA ASP A 18 2.37 1.18 2.50
C ASP A 18 2.76 1.02 1.02
N GLY A 19 1.85 0.47 0.23
CA GLY A 19 2.05 0.29 -1.20
C GLY A 19 0.90 -0.45 -1.86
N ASN A 20 1.16 -0.97 -3.06
CA ASN A 20 0.16 -1.65 -3.86
C ASN A 20 0.56 -3.11 -4.14
N GLY A 21 -0.44 -3.98 -4.16
CA GLY A 21 -0.36 -5.34 -4.67
C GLY A 21 -1.41 -5.58 -5.75
N TYR A 22 -1.52 -6.83 -6.18
CA TYR A 22 -2.52 -7.28 -7.14
C TYR A 22 -3.28 -8.47 -6.57
N GLU A 23 -4.61 -8.40 -6.61
CA GLU A 23 -5.51 -9.48 -6.28
C GLU A 23 -6.01 -10.13 -7.57
N CYS A 24 -5.70 -11.41 -7.74
CA CYS A 24 -6.17 -12.22 -8.85
C CYS A 24 -7.26 -13.19 -8.39
N SER A 25 -8.24 -13.42 -9.26
CA SER A 25 -9.25 -14.47 -9.06
C SER A 25 -9.56 -15.19 -10.37
N LYS A 26 -9.89 -16.49 -10.26
CA LYS A 26 -10.27 -17.31 -11.40
C LYS A 26 -11.48 -18.16 -11.05
N GLN A 27 -12.44 -18.21 -11.96
CA GLN A 27 -13.67 -18.96 -11.82
C GLN A 27 -13.90 -19.77 -13.08
N LYS A 28 -14.29 -21.03 -12.90
CA LYS A 28 -14.78 -21.90 -13.98
C LYS A 28 -16.29 -21.79 -14.01
N ILE A 29 -16.83 -21.38 -15.15
CA ILE A 29 -18.26 -21.34 -15.40
C ILE A 29 -18.61 -22.58 -16.22
N MET A 30 -19.59 -23.34 -15.76
CA MET A 30 -20.17 -24.45 -16.51
C MET A 30 -21.63 -24.14 -16.81
N ILE A 31 -22.03 -24.44 -18.04
CA ILE A 31 -23.41 -24.28 -18.50
C ILE A 31 -23.86 -25.62 -19.04
N ASP A 32 -24.93 -26.15 -18.45
CA ASP A 32 -25.63 -27.32 -18.96
C ASP A 32 -26.91 -26.84 -19.64
N ALA A 33 -27.07 -27.16 -20.93
CA ALA A 33 -28.21 -26.75 -21.73
C ALA A 33 -28.84 -27.97 -22.42
N TYR A 34 -30.17 -27.99 -22.46
CA TYR A 34 -30.94 -29.12 -23.00
C TYR A 34 -32.24 -28.63 -23.64
N VAL A 35 -32.69 -29.33 -24.67
CA VAL A 35 -34.04 -29.16 -25.25
C VAL A 35 -34.80 -30.47 -25.13
N ASN A 36 -35.98 -30.40 -24.51
CA ASN A 36 -36.81 -31.57 -24.27
C ASN A 36 -37.60 -32.00 -25.52
N LEU A 37 -38.33 -33.11 -25.41
CA LEU A 37 -39.14 -33.67 -26.49
C LEU A 37 -40.18 -32.70 -27.07
N PHE A 38 -40.63 -31.72 -26.28
CA PHE A 38 -41.63 -30.73 -26.66
C PHE A 38 -41.00 -29.42 -27.17
N GLY A 39 -39.68 -29.36 -27.31
CA GLY A 39 -38.96 -28.16 -27.75
C GLY A 39 -38.72 -27.12 -26.65
N SER A 40 -39.06 -27.41 -25.39
CA SER A 40 -38.76 -26.51 -24.27
C SER A 40 -37.27 -26.53 -23.96
N ARG A 41 -36.70 -25.34 -23.83
CA ARG A 41 -35.29 -25.11 -23.48
C ARG A 41 -35.12 -25.06 -21.97
N SER A 42 -34.06 -25.69 -21.48
CA SER A 42 -33.63 -25.61 -20.08
C SER A 42 -32.13 -25.36 -20.05
N SER A 43 -31.68 -24.43 -19.22
CA SER A 43 -30.26 -24.21 -18.94
C SER A 43 -30.00 -24.06 -17.44
N SER A 44 -28.85 -24.53 -16.99
CA SER A 44 -28.36 -24.32 -15.64
C SER A 44 -26.90 -23.87 -15.68
N LYS A 45 -26.58 -22.85 -14.89
CA LYS A 45 -25.23 -22.29 -14.76
C LYS A 45 -24.67 -22.63 -13.39
N SER A 46 -23.47 -23.19 -13.34
CA SER A 46 -22.69 -23.35 -12.12
C SER A 46 -21.38 -22.58 -12.19
N ILE A 47 -20.94 -22.07 -11.03
CA ILE A 47 -19.69 -21.31 -10.91
C ILE A 47 -18.83 -22.00 -9.87
N HIS A 48 -17.65 -22.45 -10.30
CA HIS A 48 -16.66 -23.11 -9.46
C HIS A 48 -15.44 -22.22 -9.32
N LYS A 49 -15.05 -21.90 -8.09
CA LYS A 49 -13.81 -21.16 -7.83
C LYS A 49 -12.62 -22.05 -8.17
N VAL A 50 -11.63 -21.49 -8.85
CA VAL A 50 -10.39 -22.18 -9.20
C VAL A 50 -9.28 -21.61 -8.36
N GLU A 51 -8.56 -22.49 -7.68
CA GLU A 51 -7.39 -22.11 -6.91
C GLU A 51 -6.23 -21.79 -7.87
N ILE A 52 -5.62 -20.62 -7.70
CA ILE A 52 -4.54 -20.12 -8.56
C ILE A 52 -3.27 -19.92 -7.73
N GLY A 53 -2.13 -20.08 -8.39
CA GLY A 53 -0.81 -19.80 -7.81
C GLY A 53 -0.22 -18.49 -8.31
N LYS A 54 0.95 -18.15 -7.78
CA LYS A 54 1.69 -16.92 -8.12
C LYS A 54 1.93 -16.74 -9.61
N LYS A 55 2.50 -17.74 -10.28
CA LYS A 55 2.83 -17.66 -11.71
C LYS A 55 1.61 -17.39 -12.59
N GLU A 56 0.47 -17.97 -12.21
CA GLU A 56 -0.77 -17.76 -12.96
C GLU A 56 -1.31 -16.34 -12.75
N CYS A 57 -1.26 -15.81 -11.53
CA CYS A 57 -1.61 -14.43 -11.24
C CYS A 57 -0.65 -13.44 -11.93
N GLU A 58 0.65 -13.72 -11.99
CA GLU A 58 1.64 -12.92 -12.73
C GLU A 58 1.32 -12.87 -14.23
N ASN A 59 0.89 -13.98 -14.82
CA ASN A 59 0.42 -14.02 -16.21
C ASN A 59 -0.86 -13.20 -16.43
N MET A 60 -1.78 -13.21 -15.46
CA MET A 60 -2.98 -12.39 -15.52
C MET A 60 -2.65 -10.91 -15.42
N VAL A 61 -1.71 -10.53 -14.56
CA VAL A 61 -1.20 -9.15 -14.48
C VAL A 61 -0.50 -8.73 -15.78
N SER A 62 0.20 -9.64 -16.46
CA SER A 62 0.71 -9.41 -17.83
C SER A 62 -0.37 -9.43 -18.91
N SER A 63 -1.66 -9.36 -18.51
CA SER A 63 -2.84 -9.28 -19.37
C SER A 63 -3.17 -10.56 -20.13
N THR A 64 -2.87 -11.73 -19.57
CA THR A 64 -3.20 -13.03 -20.19
C THR A 64 -3.90 -14.00 -19.23
N CYS A 65 -5.00 -14.60 -19.66
CA CYS A 65 -5.64 -15.72 -18.95
C CYS A 65 -5.99 -16.85 -19.91
N GLU A 66 -5.62 -18.09 -19.59
CA GLU A 66 -5.85 -19.27 -20.46
C GLU A 66 -5.35 -19.06 -21.90
N GLY A 67 -4.22 -18.35 -22.05
CA GLY A 67 -3.63 -18.00 -23.36
C GLY A 67 -4.38 -16.90 -24.14
N SER A 68 -5.48 -16.37 -23.60
CA SER A 68 -6.25 -15.27 -24.20
C SER A 68 -5.89 -13.93 -23.58
N LYS A 69 -5.95 -12.86 -24.38
CA LYS A 69 -5.67 -11.49 -23.91
C LYS A 69 -6.82 -10.98 -23.03
N MET A 70 -6.49 -10.39 -21.90
CA MET A 70 -7.45 -9.73 -21.00
C MET A 70 -7.73 -8.29 -21.44
N SER A 71 -8.92 -7.78 -21.13
CA SER A 71 -9.25 -6.36 -21.28
C SER A 71 -8.91 -5.63 -20.00
N CYS A 72 -8.06 -4.60 -20.08
CA CYS A 72 -7.57 -3.89 -18.91
C CYS A 72 -7.93 -2.41 -18.96
N GLU A 73 -8.38 -1.88 -17.83
CA GLU A 73 -8.69 -0.48 -17.61
C GLU A 73 -8.13 -0.06 -16.25
N ASN A 74 -7.27 0.97 -16.21
CA ASN A 74 -6.68 1.48 -14.97
C ASN A 74 -6.04 0.41 -14.06
N ASP A 75 -5.27 -0.50 -14.65
CA ASP A 75 -4.57 -1.62 -13.98
C ASP A 75 -5.48 -2.76 -13.45
N ASP A 76 -6.79 -2.65 -13.65
CA ASP A 76 -7.73 -3.74 -13.43
C ASP A 76 -7.97 -4.48 -14.75
N CYS A 77 -7.82 -5.80 -14.76
CA CYS A 77 -7.96 -6.62 -15.96
C CYS A 77 -9.07 -7.65 -15.79
N ILE A 78 -9.87 -7.85 -16.84
CA ILE A 78 -10.93 -8.85 -16.88
C ILE A 78 -10.84 -9.65 -18.17
N PHE A 79 -10.97 -10.97 -18.04
CA PHE A 79 -11.26 -11.87 -19.14
C PHE A 79 -12.55 -12.60 -18.84
N ASP A 80 -13.51 -12.49 -19.74
CA ASP A 80 -14.78 -13.21 -19.67
C ASP A 80 -14.86 -14.22 -20.82
N GLY A 81 -14.47 -15.45 -20.53
CA GLY A 81 -14.63 -16.60 -21.40
C GLY A 81 -15.93 -17.36 -21.16
N THR A 82 -16.97 -16.74 -20.62
CA THR A 82 -18.25 -17.41 -20.38
C THR A 82 -18.77 -18.02 -21.69
N PRO A 83 -19.01 -19.34 -21.74
CA PRO A 83 -19.50 -19.97 -22.95
C PRO A 83 -20.94 -19.53 -23.24
N LYS A 84 -21.31 -19.50 -24.51
CA LYS A 84 -22.73 -19.30 -24.88
C LYS A 84 -23.52 -20.58 -24.61
N GLU A 85 -24.80 -20.41 -24.29
CA GLU A 85 -25.72 -21.54 -24.16
C GLU A 85 -25.90 -22.22 -25.52
N LEU A 86 -25.64 -23.53 -25.58
CA LEU A 86 -25.76 -24.33 -26.79
C LEU A 86 -26.84 -25.39 -26.60
N PHE A 87 -27.97 -25.19 -27.27
CA PHE A 87 -29.13 -26.06 -27.17
C PHE A 87 -29.09 -27.16 -28.23
N LYS A 88 -29.22 -28.43 -27.82
CA LYS A 88 -29.43 -29.57 -28.73
C LYS A 88 -30.70 -30.34 -28.36
N TRP A 89 -31.41 -30.78 -29.39
CA TRP A 89 -32.65 -31.54 -29.25
C TRP A 89 -32.40 -32.92 -28.65
N LEU A 90 -33.13 -33.28 -27.59
CA LEU A 90 -33.06 -34.56 -26.88
C LEU A 90 -31.66 -34.94 -26.38
N ARG A 91 -30.72 -33.99 -26.33
CA ARG A 91 -29.33 -34.25 -25.91
C ARG A 91 -28.81 -33.10 -25.04
N PRO A 92 -28.38 -33.38 -23.80
CA PRO A 92 -27.76 -32.36 -22.97
C PRO A 92 -26.40 -31.97 -23.55
N VAL A 93 -26.07 -30.69 -23.43
CA VAL A 93 -24.78 -30.12 -23.83
C VAL A 93 -24.21 -29.39 -22.63
N THR A 94 -23.04 -29.82 -22.20
CA THR A 94 -22.24 -29.12 -21.20
C THR A 94 -21.16 -28.33 -21.91
N SER A 95 -21.12 -27.02 -21.67
CA SER A 95 -20.02 -26.15 -22.07
C SER A 95 -19.36 -25.56 -20.83
N TYR A 96 -18.08 -25.21 -20.94
CA TYR A 96 -17.37 -24.54 -19.87
C TYR A 96 -16.49 -23.42 -20.40
N GLY A 97 -16.17 -22.49 -19.52
CA GLY A 97 -15.22 -21.41 -19.77
C GLY A 97 -14.70 -20.85 -18.47
N PHE A 98 -13.83 -19.85 -18.58
CA PHE A 98 -13.18 -19.24 -17.42
C PHE A 98 -13.44 -17.74 -17.38
N VAL A 99 -13.60 -17.22 -16.17
CA VAL A 99 -13.59 -15.80 -15.89
C VAL A 99 -12.38 -15.52 -15.00
N CYS A 100 -11.54 -14.59 -15.42
CA CYS A 100 -10.33 -14.20 -14.71
C CYS A 100 -10.40 -12.70 -14.42
N THR A 101 -10.03 -12.31 -13.21
CA THR A 101 -10.02 -10.91 -12.79
C THR A 101 -8.71 -10.59 -12.09
N VAL A 102 -8.15 -9.45 -12.41
CA VAL A 102 -7.02 -8.83 -11.70
C VAL A 102 -7.50 -7.48 -11.20
N LYS A 103 -7.23 -7.19 -9.93
CA LYS A 103 -7.50 -5.90 -9.33
C LYS A 103 -6.27 -5.37 -8.64
N ARG A 104 -5.96 -4.09 -8.81
CA ARG A 104 -4.96 -3.43 -7.97
C ARG A 104 -5.53 -3.24 -6.58
N VAL A 105 -4.79 -3.66 -5.56
CA VAL A 105 -5.17 -3.52 -4.15
C VAL A 105 -4.14 -2.69 -3.40
N THR A 106 -4.60 -1.74 -2.59
CA THR A 106 -3.73 -0.97 -1.71
C THR A 106 -3.53 -1.72 -0.41
N LEU A 107 -2.27 -1.99 -0.07
CA LEU A 107 -1.86 -2.72 1.12
C LEU A 107 -1.31 -1.73 2.15
N LYS A 108 -2.05 -1.56 3.25
CA LYS A 108 -1.68 -0.69 4.36
C LYS A 108 -1.81 -1.44 5.68
N SER A 109 -0.73 -1.48 6.45
CA SER A 109 -0.77 -2.11 7.78
C SER A 109 0.29 -1.50 8.70
N LYS A 110 -0.07 -1.45 9.99
CA LYS A 110 0.85 -1.08 11.09
C LYS A 110 1.70 -2.27 11.55
N SER A 111 1.24 -3.50 11.28
CA SER A 111 1.94 -4.73 11.64
C SER A 111 2.62 -5.35 10.41
N ASN A 112 3.38 -6.42 10.61
CA ASN A 112 3.94 -7.21 9.51
C ASN A 112 2.88 -8.12 8.83
N LEU A 113 1.66 -8.17 9.38
CA LEU A 113 0.57 -8.95 8.84
C LEU A 113 -0.35 -8.05 8.00
N ILE A 114 -0.82 -8.61 6.90
CA ILE A 114 -1.91 -8.07 6.08
C ILE A 114 -3.05 -9.09 6.04
N PHE A 115 -4.28 -8.61 5.90
CA PHE A 115 -5.49 -9.46 5.94
C PHE A 115 -5.55 -10.37 7.18
N ASP A 116 -5.04 -9.88 8.31
CA ASP A 116 -4.98 -10.53 9.63
C ASP A 116 -4.21 -11.86 9.72
N ALA A 117 -3.73 -12.42 8.59
CA ALA A 117 -3.12 -13.75 8.56
C ALA A 117 -1.87 -13.85 7.68
N CYS A 118 -1.69 -12.96 6.69
CA CYS A 118 -0.61 -13.10 5.72
C CYS A 118 0.61 -12.27 6.11
N ASP A 119 1.77 -12.92 6.22
CA ASP A 119 3.05 -12.25 6.47
C ASP A 119 3.52 -11.53 5.20
N ILE A 120 3.75 -10.23 5.32
CA ILE A 120 4.20 -9.38 4.23
C ILE A 120 5.51 -9.87 3.58
N LYS A 121 6.36 -10.57 4.33
CA LYS A 121 7.64 -11.10 3.85
C LYS A 121 7.49 -12.23 2.84
N GLN A 122 6.35 -12.92 2.83
CA GLN A 122 6.09 -14.01 1.87
C GLN A 122 5.85 -13.49 0.45
N LEU A 123 5.49 -12.20 0.30
CA LEU A 123 5.18 -11.55 -0.99
C LEU A 123 3.95 -12.10 -1.70
N GLU A 124 3.22 -13.00 -1.04
CA GLU A 124 1.99 -13.61 -1.52
C GLU A 124 1.08 -13.91 -0.34
N CYS A 125 -0.22 -13.89 -0.61
CA CYS A 125 -1.27 -14.21 0.34
C CYS A 125 -2.36 -14.98 -0.37
N LYS A 126 -2.62 -16.18 0.12
CA LYS A 126 -3.69 -17.03 -0.38
C LYS A 126 -4.96 -16.75 0.43
N LEU A 127 -5.94 -16.13 -0.22
CA LEU A 127 -7.27 -15.92 0.36
C LEU A 127 -8.20 -17.08 -0.01
N LYS A 128 -9.38 -17.13 0.61
CA LYS A 128 -10.38 -18.20 0.37
C LYS A 128 -10.84 -18.30 -1.09
N SER A 129 -10.76 -17.19 -1.85
CA SER A 129 -11.29 -17.11 -3.21
C SER A 129 -10.42 -16.35 -4.19
N SER A 130 -9.26 -15.88 -3.74
CA SER A 130 -8.38 -15.04 -4.52
C SER A 130 -6.94 -15.22 -4.05
N PHE A 131 -6.02 -14.77 -4.88
CA PHE A 131 -4.61 -14.80 -4.62
C PHE A 131 -4.08 -13.38 -4.72
N VAL A 132 -3.43 -12.90 -3.67
CA VAL A 132 -2.85 -11.57 -3.63
C VAL A 132 -1.35 -11.69 -3.64
N TYR A 133 -0.66 -10.87 -4.44
CA TYR A 133 0.80 -10.76 -4.35
C TYR A 133 1.24 -9.30 -4.45
N TRP A 134 2.47 -9.04 -4.00
CA TRP A 134 3.05 -7.71 -3.97
C TRP A 134 4.57 -7.77 -4.12
N THR A 135 5.17 -6.60 -4.36
CA THR A 135 6.63 -6.45 -4.47
C THR A 135 7.24 -6.09 -3.11
N LYS A 136 8.54 -6.33 -2.95
CA LYS A 136 9.28 -5.99 -1.70
C LYS A 136 9.28 -4.50 -1.38
N GLU A 137 8.96 -3.65 -2.35
CA GLU A 137 9.04 -2.19 -2.26
C GLU A 137 7.98 -1.57 -1.35
N ILE A 138 6.95 -2.34 -0.96
CA ILE A 138 5.86 -1.86 -0.10
C ILE A 138 6.19 -1.91 1.40
N VAL A 139 7.29 -2.59 1.77
CA VAL A 139 7.72 -2.73 3.16
C VAL A 139 8.58 -1.53 3.53
N ASN A 140 8.13 -0.73 4.50
CA ASN A 140 8.89 0.40 5.02
C ASN A 140 9.96 -0.11 6.00
N PHE A 141 11.07 -0.63 5.46
CA PHE A 141 12.22 -1.09 6.25
C PHE A 141 12.75 -0.02 7.22
N CYS A 142 12.69 1.24 6.79
CA CYS A 142 12.91 2.38 7.65
C CYS A 142 11.64 3.21 7.69
N PRO A 143 10.95 3.32 8.85
CA PRO A 143 9.69 4.04 8.96
C PRO A 143 9.89 5.57 8.93
N TYR A 144 11.04 6.08 8.52
CA TYR A 144 11.33 7.50 8.46
C TYR A 144 11.38 8.00 7.01
N ARG A 145 10.82 9.18 6.78
CA ARG A 145 10.90 9.90 5.49
C ARG A 145 11.53 11.26 5.72
N LEU A 146 12.29 11.73 4.74
CA LEU A 146 12.88 13.06 4.79
C LEU A 146 11.79 14.12 4.57
N TYR A 147 11.61 15.01 5.54
CA TYR A 147 10.74 16.17 5.37
C TYR A 147 11.53 17.33 4.75
N MET A 148 12.56 17.79 5.45
CA MET A 148 13.44 18.85 4.96
C MET A 148 14.80 18.82 5.68
N THR A 149 15.78 19.55 5.14
CA THR A 149 17.08 19.75 5.78
C THR A 149 17.19 21.20 6.24
N ILE A 150 17.50 21.42 7.51
CA ILE A 150 17.65 22.75 8.14
C ILE A 150 19.03 22.92 8.78
N GLY A 151 19.48 24.16 8.89
CA GLY A 151 20.69 24.51 9.63
C GLY A 151 20.36 24.77 11.09
N LEU A 152 20.81 23.90 12.00
CA LEU A 152 20.62 24.09 13.43
C LEU A 152 21.97 24.29 14.14
N ASN A 153 21.94 25.06 15.22
CA ASN A 153 23.02 25.09 16.19
C ASN A 153 23.19 23.70 16.82
N LEU A 154 24.40 23.38 17.25
CA LEU A 154 24.63 22.20 18.07
C LEU A 154 23.77 22.29 19.35
N PRO A 155 23.18 21.17 19.81
CA PRO A 155 22.31 21.20 20.96
C PRO A 155 23.06 21.69 22.18
N PHE A 156 22.49 22.67 22.87
CA PHE A 156 22.89 23.05 24.21
C PHE A 156 21.77 22.61 25.16
N ASN A 157 22.11 21.78 26.13
CA ASN A 157 21.15 21.27 27.12
C ASN A 157 19.92 20.57 26.49
N ASN A 158 20.15 19.72 25.48
CA ASN A 158 19.11 19.00 24.71
C ASN A 158 18.15 19.88 23.92
N VAL A 159 18.49 21.15 23.66
CA VAL A 159 17.68 22.05 22.84
C VAL A 159 18.42 22.38 21.55
N PHE A 160 17.77 22.13 20.42
CA PHE A 160 18.22 22.55 19.10
C PHE A 160 17.54 23.87 18.76
N SER A 161 18.29 24.82 18.19
CA SER A 161 17.72 26.08 17.71
C SER A 161 18.35 26.53 16.39
N ASN A 162 17.58 27.23 15.56
CA ASN A 162 18.12 27.94 14.41
C ASN A 162 18.83 29.25 14.82
N THR A 163 19.39 29.99 13.87
CA THR A 163 20.11 31.26 14.14
C THR A 163 19.26 32.32 14.82
N ASN A 164 18.00 32.38 14.44
CA ASN A 164 17.09 33.46 14.79
C ASN A 164 16.33 33.16 16.10
N GLY A 165 16.33 31.89 16.54
CA GLY A 165 15.56 31.43 17.68
C GLY A 165 14.12 31.07 17.34
N ASP A 166 13.68 31.29 16.09
CA ASP A 166 12.30 31.05 15.65
C ASP A 166 11.93 29.56 15.58
N GLN A 167 12.93 28.68 15.49
CA GLN A 167 12.76 27.23 15.48
C GLN A 167 13.53 26.64 16.65
N ILE A 168 12.82 26.07 17.60
CA ILE A 168 13.37 25.45 18.80
C ILE A 168 12.78 24.05 18.94
N PHE A 169 13.66 23.05 19.11
CA PHE A 169 13.25 21.66 19.33
C PHE A 169 13.88 21.16 20.62
N LYS A 170 13.06 20.71 21.56
CA LYS A 170 13.54 20.11 22.80
C LYS A 170 13.59 18.60 22.62
N ILE A 171 14.77 18.02 22.79
CA ILE A 171 14.99 16.58 22.65
C ILE A 171 14.66 15.89 23.97
N ASN A 172 13.80 14.89 23.90
CA ASN A 172 13.47 14.03 25.03
C ASN A 172 14.21 12.68 24.97
N GLN A 173 14.53 12.20 23.77
CA GLN A 173 15.13 10.88 23.57
C GLN A 173 16.16 10.88 22.46
N THR A 174 17.15 10.00 22.60
CA THR A 174 18.16 9.75 21.57
C THR A 174 18.33 8.25 21.43
N PHE A 175 18.23 7.74 20.21
CA PHE A 175 18.28 6.31 19.93
C PHE A 175 18.84 6.05 18.54
N ASN A 176 19.23 4.80 18.27
CA ASN A 176 19.72 4.39 16.96
C ASN A 176 18.66 3.52 16.26
N GLU A 177 18.25 3.91 15.07
CA GLU A 177 17.30 3.16 14.24
C GLU A 177 17.66 3.35 12.75
N CYS A 178 17.45 2.33 11.93
CA CYS A 178 17.86 2.32 10.51
C CYS A 178 19.35 2.64 10.27
N GLY A 179 20.24 2.36 11.22
CA GLY A 179 21.66 2.71 11.14
C GLY A 179 21.97 4.22 11.30
N MET A 180 20.99 5.00 11.75
CA MET A 180 21.12 6.44 11.99
C MET A 180 20.94 6.74 13.48
N LYS A 181 21.65 7.77 13.96
CA LYS A 181 21.41 8.34 15.29
C LYS A 181 20.27 9.35 15.20
N LEU A 182 19.17 9.06 15.86
CA LEU A 182 17.96 9.87 15.86
C LEU A 182 17.81 10.61 17.18
N TYR A 183 17.33 11.85 17.09
CA TYR A 183 16.94 12.69 18.22
C TYR A 183 15.44 12.91 18.12
N GLY A 184 14.68 12.35 19.06
CA GLY A 184 13.25 12.57 19.15
C GLY A 184 12.96 13.84 19.95
N SER A 185 12.07 14.67 19.43
CA SER A 185 11.61 15.87 20.12
C SER A 185 10.33 15.61 20.92
N THR A 186 10.03 16.50 21.87
CA THR A 186 8.77 16.46 22.64
C THR A 186 7.53 16.64 21.76
N GLU A 187 7.68 17.27 20.60
CA GLU A 187 6.63 17.54 19.63
C GLU A 187 6.42 16.38 18.62
N GLY A 188 7.09 15.23 18.83
CA GLY A 188 6.96 14.07 17.94
C GLY A 188 7.76 14.17 16.64
N LEU A 189 8.68 15.12 16.52
CA LEU A 189 9.59 15.26 15.38
C LEU A 189 10.87 14.46 15.62
N PHE A 190 11.47 13.99 14.52
CA PHE A 190 12.74 13.26 14.57
C PHE A 190 13.81 14.01 13.79
N LEU A 191 15.01 14.10 14.35
CA LEU A 191 16.14 14.82 13.77
C LEU A 191 17.33 13.88 13.62
N THR A 192 18.14 14.09 12.59
CA THR A 192 19.44 13.40 12.45
C THR A 192 20.50 14.28 11.81
N TYR A 193 21.74 14.10 12.26
CA TYR A 193 22.93 14.72 11.64
C TYR A 193 23.53 13.85 10.54
N ASN A 194 23.16 12.57 10.49
CA ASN A 194 23.64 11.67 9.45
C ASN A 194 22.94 12.09 8.15
N ARG A 195 23.70 12.28 7.07
CA ARG A 195 23.08 12.45 5.75
C ARG A 195 22.27 11.22 5.44
N THR A 196 20.99 11.43 5.16
CA THR A 196 20.08 10.34 4.87
C THR A 196 19.82 10.25 3.36
N ASN A 197 19.80 9.04 2.81
CA ASN A 197 19.24 8.78 1.47
C ASN A 197 17.74 8.46 1.56
N LEU A 198 17.07 9.00 2.58
CA LEU A 198 15.67 8.71 2.81
C LEU A 198 14.81 9.39 1.73
N PRO A 199 13.80 8.71 1.21
CA PRO A 199 12.89 9.30 0.24
C PRO A 199 12.16 10.48 0.86
N LYS A 200 12.09 11.59 0.11
CA LYS A 200 11.41 12.80 0.53
C LYS A 200 9.89 12.61 0.54
N ILE A 201 9.21 13.17 1.53
CA ILE A 201 7.75 13.19 1.58
C ILE A 201 7.22 14.01 0.40
N LYS A 202 6.24 13.46 -0.31
CA LYS A 202 5.56 14.12 -1.45
C LYS A 202 4.33 14.95 -1.03
N ALA A 203 3.97 14.97 0.25
CA ALA A 203 2.77 15.65 0.75
C ALA A 203 2.94 17.17 0.80
N ASP A 204 1.88 17.89 0.42
CA ASP A 204 1.75 19.33 0.55
C ASP A 204 1.76 19.76 2.03
N PHE A 205 2.30 20.95 2.29
CA PHE A 205 2.56 21.51 3.62
C PHE A 205 1.37 21.45 4.59
N VAL A 206 0.13 21.49 4.07
CA VAL A 206 -1.13 21.56 4.83
C VAL A 206 -1.49 20.23 5.51
N THR A 207 -1.29 19.09 4.82
CA THR A 207 -1.75 17.78 5.31
C THR A 207 -0.92 17.27 6.50
N ILE A 208 0.33 17.73 6.62
CA ILE A 208 1.22 17.34 7.71
C ILE A 208 0.86 18.10 8.99
N HIS A 209 0.43 19.36 8.91
CA HIS A 209 -0.12 20.11 10.06
C HIS A 209 -1.41 19.47 10.62
N ASP A 210 -2.29 18.96 9.75
CA ASP A 210 -3.50 18.26 10.21
C ASP A 210 -3.20 16.90 10.87
N LEU A 211 -2.16 16.20 10.42
CA LEU A 211 -1.66 14.97 11.08
C LEU A 211 -1.09 15.25 12.48
N PHE A 212 -0.51 16.44 12.72
CA PHE A 212 -0.08 16.85 14.05
C PHE A 212 -1.27 17.05 15.00
N LEU A 213 -2.40 17.57 14.51
CA LEU A 213 -3.59 17.83 15.34
C LEU A 213 -4.40 16.56 15.63
N ALA A 214 -4.45 15.59 14.72
CA ALA A 214 -5.29 14.40 14.89
C ALA A 214 -4.77 13.37 15.92
N ASP A 215 -3.44 13.26 16.09
CA ASP A 215 -2.83 12.42 17.15
C ASP A 215 -2.54 13.22 18.44
N SER A 216 -2.80 14.53 18.43
CA SER A 216 -2.65 15.39 19.59
C SER A 216 -3.79 16.41 19.69
N ASP A 217 -4.88 16.00 20.35
CA ASP A 217 -5.95 16.90 20.82
C ASP A 217 -5.45 17.90 21.90
N GLY A 218 -4.21 18.39 21.80
CA GLY A 218 -3.61 19.31 22.76
C GLY A 218 -2.29 19.97 22.36
N ILE A 219 -1.73 19.74 21.17
CA ILE A 219 -0.51 20.46 20.75
C ILE A 219 -0.90 21.56 19.76
N GLU A 220 -1.18 22.75 20.29
CA GLU A 220 -1.00 23.97 19.50
C GLU A 220 0.48 24.06 19.11
N LEU A 221 0.81 23.77 17.85
CA LEU A 221 2.02 24.29 17.23
C LEU A 221 1.87 25.81 17.15
N LYS A 222 2.18 26.51 18.24
CA LYS A 222 2.34 27.97 18.20
C LYS A 222 3.61 28.27 17.41
N THR A 223 3.45 28.44 16.10
CA THR A 223 4.32 29.30 15.32
C THR A 223 4.18 30.70 15.87
N TYR A 224 5.00 31.06 16.85
CA TYR A 224 5.18 32.45 17.22
C TYR A 224 5.92 33.13 16.06
N THR A 225 5.17 33.67 15.10
CA THR A 225 5.65 34.80 14.34
C THR A 225 5.89 35.93 15.33
N ALA A 226 7.16 36.17 15.67
CA ALA A 226 7.55 37.43 16.30
C ALA A 226 7.30 38.54 15.28
N LEU A 227 6.08 39.07 15.28
CA LEU A 227 5.75 40.35 14.67
C LEU A 227 5.39 41.32 15.81
N ASP A 228 6.13 42.43 15.80
CA ASP A 228 5.94 43.70 16.51
C ASP A 228 6.19 43.79 18.03
N ARG A 229 7.45 44.00 18.43
CA ARG A 229 8.02 45.33 18.79
C ARG A 229 9.42 45.22 19.39
#